data_AF-A0A538JWM1-F1
#
_entry.id   AF-A0A538JWM1-F1
#
_cell.length_a   1.000
_cell.length_b   1.000
_cell.length_c   1.000
_cell.angle_alpha   90.00
_cell.angle_beta   90.00
_cell.angle_gamma   90.00
#
_symmetry.space_group_name_H-M   'P 1'
#
loop_
_entity.id
_entity.type
_entity.pdbx_description
1 polymer ?
#
loop_
_entity_poly.entity_id
_entity_poly.type
_entity_poly.pdbx_seq_one_letter_code
_entity_poly.pdbx_strand_id
1 'polypeptide(L)'
;MKGIVLAGGTGSRLDPLTRITNKHLLPVYDRPMVVYAIDALREADVSELMLVTGGEHVDDFRSLLGDELAYGEQEQAGGIAEALGLARDFAAGERLVVMLADNVFGGSIAPTIRNFGRQETGARVLLAHVRETDHLRHLGVPRIEDGRIAEIVEKPPDPPGRLAVTGLYCYGPDVFDVIGALEPSSRGELEITDVNNHYVRAGMLEHDVFEGYWGDAGESIEAYYEVIERVRRPHFASDRTRPIPLRRFGDARGWLTEIARTSGLPKPIRQTNVSFSRKGTIRGLHYHERGQDDLFVCLQGKARVVALDRDTGETFSEDIGEDNFAAVYVPGNLAHGFEALTDVLMLYHVTEEYDPADPDEHGIAWDDPRVRDLWSTTSPILSERDSGS
;
A
#
# COMPACT_ATOMS: atom_id res chain seq x y z
N MET A 1 7.35 -24.16 3.30
CA MET A 1 7.85 -22.82 3.67
C MET A 1 7.19 -22.41 4.97
N LYS A 2 7.95 -21.79 5.87
CA LYS A 2 7.43 -21.24 7.13
C LYS A 2 7.55 -19.73 7.14
N GLY A 3 6.66 -19.06 7.87
CA GLY A 3 6.65 -17.60 7.98
C GLY A 3 7.24 -17.14 9.30
N ILE A 4 8.07 -16.10 9.24
CA ILE A 4 8.63 -15.43 10.42
C ILE A 4 8.10 -13.99 10.42
N VAL A 5 7.40 -13.61 11.49
CA VAL A 5 6.92 -12.25 11.71
C VAL A 5 7.80 -11.59 12.76
N LEU A 6 8.54 -10.56 12.35
CA LEU A 6 9.45 -9.84 13.25
C LEU A 6 8.74 -8.62 13.82
N ALA A 7 8.39 -8.70 15.10
CA ALA A 7 7.65 -7.69 15.86
C ALA A 7 8.48 -7.07 17.00
N GLY A 8 9.77 -6.82 16.74
CA GLY A 8 10.74 -6.29 17.70
C GLY A 8 11.03 -4.78 17.59
N GLY A 9 11.93 -4.28 18.43
CA GLY A 9 12.36 -2.88 18.45
C GLY A 9 11.57 -2.00 19.42
N THR A 10 12.18 -0.86 19.78
CA THR A 10 11.69 0.02 20.86
C THR A 10 10.56 0.95 20.42
N GLY A 11 10.29 1.07 19.12
CA GLY A 11 9.24 1.95 18.60
C GLY A 11 9.39 3.42 18.97
N SER A 12 10.61 3.89 19.21
CA SER A 12 10.90 5.24 19.72
C SER A 12 10.38 6.38 18.83
N ARG A 13 10.24 6.14 17.52
CA ARG A 13 9.69 7.12 16.56
C ARG A 13 8.20 7.40 16.74
N LEU A 14 7.49 6.50 17.42
CA LEU A 14 6.06 6.63 17.73
C LEU A 14 5.83 7.01 19.20
N ASP A 15 6.86 7.46 19.92
CA ASP A 15 6.68 8.03 21.26
C ASP A 15 5.68 9.21 21.21
N PRO A 16 4.71 9.31 22.14
CA PRO A 16 4.55 8.54 23.37
C PRO A 16 3.66 7.29 23.26
N LEU A 17 3.17 6.91 22.07
CA LEU A 17 2.25 5.77 21.89
C LEU A 17 2.89 4.45 22.37
N THR A 18 4.19 4.32 22.14
CA THR A 18 4.98 3.11 22.44
C THR A 18 5.50 3.01 23.87
N ARG A 19 5.17 3.97 24.75
CA ARG A 19 5.53 3.90 26.19
C ARG A 19 4.71 2.88 26.96
N ILE A 20 3.49 2.57 26.48
CA ILE A 20 2.53 1.72 27.18
C ILE A 20 2.43 0.35 26.49
N THR A 21 2.65 0.31 25.18
CA THR A 21 2.44 -0.89 24.37
C THR A 21 3.49 -1.02 23.27
N ASN A 22 3.71 -2.25 22.80
CA ASN A 22 4.52 -2.51 21.62
C ASN A 22 3.93 -1.83 20.37
N LYS A 23 4.78 -1.29 19.49
CA LYS A 23 4.33 -0.59 18.26
C LYS A 23 3.43 -1.46 17.37
N HIS A 24 3.68 -2.76 17.28
CA HIS A 24 2.93 -3.64 16.39
C HIS A 24 1.56 -4.03 16.95
N LEU A 25 1.26 -3.67 18.20
CA LEU A 25 -0.07 -3.79 18.81
C LEU A 25 -0.89 -2.50 18.63
N LEU A 26 -0.29 -1.43 18.11
CA LEU A 26 -1.01 -0.20 17.81
C LEU A 26 -2.04 -0.43 16.69
N PRO A 27 -3.20 0.25 16.73
CA PRO A 27 -4.28 0.03 15.78
C PRO A 27 -3.97 0.68 14.42
N VAL A 28 -3.85 -0.15 13.38
CA VAL A 28 -3.96 0.32 12.00
C VAL A 28 -5.43 0.21 11.62
N TYR A 29 -6.13 1.35 11.68
CA TYR A 29 -7.57 1.46 11.52
C TYR A 29 -8.35 0.60 12.54
N ASP A 30 -8.92 -0.52 12.11
CA ASP A 30 -9.82 -1.37 12.90
C ASP A 30 -9.16 -2.62 13.47
N ARG A 31 -7.86 -2.83 13.22
CA ARG A 31 -7.10 -4.02 13.66
C ARG A 31 -5.69 -3.66 14.12
N PRO A 32 -5.06 -4.44 15.03
CA PRO A 32 -3.66 -4.24 15.41
C PRO A 32 -2.72 -4.41 14.20
N MET A 33 -1.67 -3.60 14.13
CA MET A 33 -0.70 -3.54 13.03
C MET A 33 -0.15 -4.93 12.64
N VAL A 34 0.23 -5.76 13.61
CA VAL A 34 0.78 -7.11 13.40
C VAL A 34 -0.16 -8.04 12.61
N VAL A 35 -1.47 -7.85 12.71
CA VAL A 35 -2.47 -8.70 12.05
C VAL A 35 -2.37 -8.57 10.53
N TYR A 36 -2.03 -7.38 10.01
CA TYR A 36 -1.87 -7.17 8.57
C TYR A 36 -0.73 -8.00 7.98
N ALA A 37 0.40 -8.09 8.69
CA ALA A 37 1.53 -8.91 8.27
C ALA A 37 1.19 -10.41 8.31
N ILE A 38 0.48 -10.86 9.35
CA ILE A 38 0.04 -12.26 9.51
C ILE A 38 -0.96 -12.65 8.41
N ASP A 39 -1.95 -11.81 8.14
CA ASP A 39 -2.96 -12.08 7.12
C ASP A 39 -2.33 -12.13 5.73
N ALA A 40 -1.43 -11.19 5.40
CA ALA A 40 -0.72 -11.20 4.13
C ALA A 40 0.08 -12.50 3.90
N LEU A 41 0.71 -13.05 4.94
CA LEU A 41 1.39 -14.34 4.87
C LEU A 41 0.41 -15.51 4.69
N ARG A 42 -0.68 -15.54 5.46
CA ARG A 42 -1.71 -16.59 5.39
C ARG A 42 -2.41 -16.62 4.03
N GLU A 43 -2.78 -15.46 3.48
CA GLU A 43 -3.35 -15.30 2.14
C GLU A 43 -2.41 -15.75 1.03
N ALA A 44 -1.11 -15.74 1.30
CA ALA A 44 -0.06 -16.20 0.39
C ALA A 44 0.36 -17.66 0.63
N ASP A 45 -0.50 -18.45 1.29
CA ASP A 45 -0.32 -19.87 1.62
C ASP A 45 0.85 -20.17 2.57
N VAL A 46 1.24 -19.20 3.41
CA VAL A 46 2.23 -19.38 4.49
C VAL A 46 1.51 -19.37 5.84
N SER A 47 1.15 -20.55 6.32
CA SER A 47 0.30 -20.72 7.51
C SER A 47 1.03 -21.14 8.78
N GLU A 48 2.19 -21.80 8.67
CA GLU A 48 3.04 -22.13 9.82
C GLU A 48 3.91 -20.92 10.16
N LEU A 49 3.52 -20.20 11.21
CA LEU A 49 4.08 -18.89 11.56
C LEU A 49 4.76 -18.88 12.93
N MET A 50 5.88 -18.15 13.01
CA MET A 50 6.52 -17.77 14.26
C MET A 50 6.57 -16.25 14.36
N LEU A 51 6.17 -15.71 15.51
CA LEU A 51 6.34 -14.31 15.86
C LEU A 51 7.55 -14.16 16.78
N VAL A 52 8.50 -13.32 16.39
CA VAL A 52 9.66 -12.95 17.20
C VAL A 52 9.47 -11.54 17.73
N THR A 53 9.52 -11.35 19.04
CA THR A 53 9.34 -10.03 19.67
C THR A 53 10.23 -9.86 20.90
N GLY A 54 10.32 -8.63 21.41
CA GLY A 54 11.10 -8.30 22.60
C GLY A 54 10.33 -8.58 23.90
N GLY A 55 11.07 -9.04 24.91
CA GLY A 55 10.58 -9.63 26.17
C GLY A 55 9.23 -9.16 26.73
N GLU A 56 9.10 -7.91 27.21
CA GLU A 56 7.98 -7.49 28.07
C GLU A 56 6.58 -7.57 27.43
N HIS A 57 6.47 -7.76 26.12
CA HIS A 57 5.19 -7.76 25.39
C HIS A 57 4.80 -9.10 24.76
N VAL A 58 5.57 -10.17 24.97
CA VAL A 58 5.28 -11.49 24.39
C VAL A 58 3.89 -11.98 24.81
N ASP A 59 3.53 -11.78 26.08
CA ASP A 59 2.21 -12.16 26.61
C ASP A 59 1.06 -11.33 26.03
N ASP A 60 1.30 -10.08 25.65
CA ASP A 60 0.30 -9.25 24.97
C ASP A 60 0.01 -9.81 23.56
N PHE A 61 1.05 -10.19 22.82
CA PHE A 61 0.89 -10.85 21.51
C PHE A 61 0.21 -12.22 21.64
N ARG A 62 0.56 -13.01 22.65
CA ARG A 62 -0.09 -14.30 22.92
C ARG A 62 -1.57 -14.13 23.27
N SER A 63 -1.90 -13.10 24.05
CA SER A 63 -3.28 -12.76 24.37
C SER A 63 -4.11 -12.34 23.15
N LEU A 64 -3.49 -11.62 22.20
CA LEU A 64 -4.15 -11.19 20.96
C LEU A 64 -4.29 -12.31 19.92
N LEU A 65 -3.20 -13.07 19.69
CA LEU A 65 -3.06 -13.97 18.53
C LEU A 65 -3.29 -15.46 18.87
N GLY A 66 -3.28 -15.82 20.15
CA GLY A 66 -3.48 -17.19 20.63
C GLY A 66 -2.31 -18.14 20.33
N ASP A 67 -2.50 -19.42 20.63
CA ASP A 67 -1.42 -20.42 20.54
C ASP A 67 -1.25 -21.03 19.12
N GLU A 68 -1.85 -20.43 18.09
CA GLU A 68 -1.70 -20.87 16.69
C GLU A 68 -0.35 -20.47 16.08
N LEU A 69 0.40 -19.58 16.74
CA LEU A 69 1.74 -19.15 16.32
C LEU A 69 2.79 -19.70 17.29
N ALA A 70 3.98 -19.98 16.77
CA ALA A 70 5.17 -20.10 17.62
C ALA A 70 5.63 -18.71 18.08
N TYR A 71 6.27 -18.63 19.25
CA TYR A 71 6.76 -17.37 19.82
C TYR A 71 8.25 -17.48 20.11
N GLY A 72 9.01 -16.48 19.68
CA GLY A 72 10.42 -16.29 20.03
C GLY A 72 10.62 -14.98 20.77
N GLU A 73 11.44 -15.01 21.82
CA GLU A 73 11.75 -13.84 22.64
C GLU A 73 13.17 -13.35 22.33
N GLN A 74 13.27 -12.07 22.00
CA GLN A 74 14.55 -11.38 21.86
C GLN A 74 14.84 -10.60 23.14
N GLU A 75 15.94 -10.91 23.83
CA GLU A 75 16.31 -10.26 25.09
C GLU A 75 16.70 -8.79 24.90
N GLN A 76 17.34 -8.44 23.77
CA GLN A 76 17.82 -7.08 23.47
C GLN A 76 17.63 -6.75 21.99
N ALA A 77 17.45 -5.48 21.65
CA ALA A 77 17.31 -5.06 20.26
C ALA A 77 18.66 -5.12 19.51
N GLY A 78 19.00 -6.29 18.96
CA GLY A 78 20.24 -6.52 18.21
C GLY A 78 20.11 -6.47 16.69
N GLY A 79 18.97 -5.99 16.18
CA GLY A 79 18.69 -5.86 14.75
C GLY A 79 17.85 -6.99 14.17
N ILE A 80 17.44 -6.81 12.91
CA ILE A 80 16.51 -7.70 12.20
C ILE A 80 17.14 -9.07 11.97
N ALA A 81 18.42 -9.13 11.61
CA ALA A 81 19.10 -10.39 11.33
C ALA A 81 19.29 -11.25 12.59
N GLU A 82 19.49 -10.62 13.75
CA GLU A 82 19.54 -11.34 15.03
C GLU A 82 18.19 -11.97 15.36
N ALA A 83 17.10 -11.20 15.23
CA ALA A 83 15.74 -11.69 15.48
C ALA A 83 15.38 -12.86 14.54
N LEU A 84 15.79 -12.80 13.27
CA LEU A 84 15.67 -13.92 12.35
C LEU A 84 16.48 -15.13 12.82
N GLY A 85 17.69 -14.93 13.35
CA GLY A 85 18.55 -15.99 13.89
C GLY A 85 17.90 -16.84 14.98
N LEU A 86 17.03 -16.25 15.80
CA LEU A 86 16.27 -16.95 16.85
C LEU A 86 15.26 -17.97 16.29
N ALA A 87 14.91 -17.86 15.01
CA ALA A 87 13.97 -18.77 14.36
C ALA A 87 14.61 -20.04 13.80
N ARG A 88 15.92 -20.29 14.02
CA ARG A 88 16.64 -21.45 13.46
C ARG A 88 15.96 -22.79 13.74
N ASP A 89 15.57 -23.02 14.99
CA ASP A 89 14.95 -24.28 15.40
C ASP A 89 13.52 -24.42 14.84
N PHE A 90 12.76 -23.33 14.81
CA PHE A 90 11.42 -23.31 14.20
C PHE A 90 11.48 -23.57 12.69
N ALA A 91 12.46 -22.99 12.00
CA ALA A 91 12.67 -23.18 10.58
C ALA A 91 12.90 -24.66 10.23
N ALA A 92 13.60 -25.40 11.08
CA ALA A 92 13.83 -26.84 10.92
C ALA A 92 14.36 -27.24 9.52
N GLY A 93 15.17 -26.38 8.90
CA GLY A 93 15.74 -26.59 7.56
C GLY A 93 14.79 -26.24 6.39
N GLU A 94 13.58 -25.77 6.66
CA GLU A 94 12.64 -25.28 5.65
C GLU A 94 13.04 -23.90 5.12
N ARG A 95 12.49 -23.57 3.95
CA ARG A 95 12.51 -22.22 3.39
C ARG A 95 11.66 -21.26 4.22
N LEU A 96 12.12 -20.02 4.31
CA LEU A 96 11.51 -18.99 5.14
C LEU A 96 10.99 -17.82 4.31
N VAL A 97 9.83 -17.31 4.74
CA VAL A 97 9.32 -16.00 4.34
C VAL A 97 9.30 -15.13 5.59
N VAL A 98 10.07 -14.06 5.58
CA VAL A 98 10.26 -13.15 6.71
C VAL A 98 9.51 -11.86 6.41
N MET A 99 8.67 -11.43 7.35
CA MET A 99 7.86 -10.22 7.27
C MET A 99 8.11 -9.34 8.49
N LEU A 100 8.45 -8.08 8.28
CA LEU A 100 8.44 -7.08 9.36
C LEU A 100 6.98 -6.74 9.72
N ALA A 101 6.64 -6.79 10.99
CA ALA A 101 5.25 -6.69 11.44
C ALA A 101 4.61 -5.30 11.26
N ASP A 102 5.40 -4.27 10.95
CA ASP A 102 4.97 -2.90 10.66
C ASP A 102 4.79 -2.59 9.18
N ASN A 103 5.01 -3.58 8.31
CA ASN A 103 4.85 -3.44 6.86
C ASN A 103 3.45 -3.85 6.42
N VAL A 104 2.75 -2.94 5.74
CA VAL A 104 1.39 -3.15 5.23
C VAL A 104 1.39 -3.13 3.70
N PHE A 105 0.76 -4.14 3.09
CA PHE A 105 0.65 -4.30 1.65
C PHE A 105 -0.81 -4.19 1.20
N GLY A 106 -1.11 -3.21 0.34
CA GLY A 106 -2.39 -3.07 -0.36
C GLY A 106 -2.39 -3.90 -1.64
N GLY A 107 -2.44 -5.22 -1.51
CA GLY A 107 -2.38 -6.21 -2.59
C GLY A 107 -1.72 -7.52 -2.14
N SER A 108 -1.77 -8.56 -2.99
CA SER A 108 -1.25 -9.89 -2.63
C SER A 108 0.26 -10.02 -2.82
N ILE A 109 0.96 -10.53 -1.79
CA ILE A 109 2.38 -10.91 -1.84
C ILE A 109 2.61 -12.33 -2.41
N ALA A 110 1.53 -13.09 -2.67
CA ALA A 110 1.59 -14.46 -3.15
C ALA A 110 2.41 -14.66 -4.45
N PRO A 111 2.44 -13.72 -5.43
CA PRO A 111 3.32 -13.84 -6.59
C PRO A 111 4.80 -14.01 -6.21
N THR A 112 5.29 -13.22 -5.25
CA THR A 112 6.69 -13.28 -4.78
C THR A 112 6.99 -14.60 -4.10
N ILE A 113 6.08 -15.08 -3.24
CA ILE A 113 6.26 -16.37 -2.54
C ILE A 113 6.26 -17.54 -3.55
N ARG A 114 5.38 -17.51 -4.55
CA ARG A 114 5.37 -18.51 -5.64
C ARG A 114 6.65 -18.48 -6.48
N ASN A 115 7.16 -17.28 -6.80
CA ASN A 115 8.42 -17.14 -7.53
C ASN A 115 9.60 -17.71 -6.71
N PHE A 116 9.64 -17.41 -5.41
CA PHE A 116 10.64 -17.98 -4.51
C PHE A 116 10.53 -19.51 -4.42
N GLY A 117 9.32 -20.07 -4.43
CA GLY A 117 9.12 -21.53 -4.41
C GLY A 117 9.64 -22.25 -5.65
N ARG A 118 9.79 -21.54 -6.77
CA ARG A 118 10.38 -22.07 -8.02
C ARG A 118 11.90 -21.87 -8.09
N GLN A 119 12.46 -21.01 -7.25
CA GLN A 119 13.88 -20.71 -7.23
C GLN A 119 14.66 -21.86 -6.58
N GLU A 120 15.71 -22.37 -7.24
CA GLU A 120 16.46 -23.52 -6.73
C GLU A 120 17.21 -23.21 -5.42
N THR A 121 17.92 -22.09 -5.37
CA THR A 121 18.75 -21.69 -4.22
C THR A 121 18.77 -20.16 -4.04
N GLY A 122 19.25 -19.71 -2.88
CA GLY A 122 19.48 -18.29 -2.62
C GLY A 122 18.31 -17.58 -1.93
N ALA A 123 18.24 -16.28 -2.14
CA ALA A 123 17.30 -15.40 -1.48
C ALA A 123 16.47 -14.60 -2.50
N ARG A 124 15.35 -14.05 -2.03
CA ARG A 124 14.52 -13.14 -2.81
C ARG A 124 14.01 -12.00 -1.95
N VAL A 125 14.04 -10.79 -2.48
CA VAL A 125 13.48 -9.60 -1.82
C VAL A 125 12.32 -9.03 -2.64
N LEU A 126 11.36 -8.40 -1.94
CA LEU A 126 10.32 -7.62 -2.59
C LEU A 126 10.70 -6.14 -2.56
N LEU A 127 10.72 -5.51 -3.74
CA LEU A 127 10.98 -4.09 -3.90
C LEU A 127 9.67 -3.32 -4.07
N ALA A 128 9.66 -2.05 -3.67
CA ALA A 128 8.53 -1.15 -3.93
C ALA A 128 9.02 0.21 -4.43
N HIS A 129 8.20 0.87 -5.25
CA HIS A 129 8.48 2.22 -5.72
C HIS A 129 8.21 3.25 -4.62
N VAL A 130 9.22 4.07 -4.31
CA VAL A 130 9.10 5.17 -3.34
C VAL A 130 9.22 6.49 -4.10
N ARG A 131 8.17 7.32 -3.98
CA ARG A 131 8.08 8.60 -4.70
C ARG A 131 8.95 9.68 -4.04
N GLU A 132 8.92 9.75 -2.72
CA GLU A 132 9.64 10.75 -1.94
C GLU A 132 11.08 10.32 -1.70
N THR A 133 12.03 11.17 -2.13
CA THR A 133 13.45 10.84 -2.05
C THR A 133 13.96 10.84 -0.61
N ASP A 134 13.35 11.61 0.29
CA ASP A 134 13.74 11.64 1.69
C ASP A 134 13.38 10.34 2.42
N HIS A 135 12.26 9.69 2.10
CA HIS A 135 11.89 8.38 2.68
C HIS A 135 12.91 7.30 2.32
N LEU A 136 13.45 7.33 1.09
CA LEU A 136 14.51 6.41 0.68
C LEU A 136 15.78 6.48 1.54
N ARG A 137 16.02 7.59 2.25
CA ARG A 137 17.17 7.74 3.16
C ARG A 137 17.02 6.96 4.46
N HIS A 138 15.84 6.41 4.72
CA HIS A 138 15.54 5.61 5.91
C HIS A 138 15.46 4.11 5.63
N LEU A 139 15.66 3.69 4.36
CA LEU A 139 15.41 2.35 3.86
C LEU A 139 16.66 1.73 3.22
N GLY A 140 16.60 0.42 2.94
CA GLY A 140 17.55 -0.25 2.06
C GLY A 140 17.22 0.04 0.60
N VAL A 141 18.15 0.65 -0.15
CA VAL A 141 17.92 1.07 -1.54
C VAL A 141 18.83 0.26 -2.48
N PRO A 142 18.28 -0.56 -3.39
CA PRO A 142 19.07 -1.32 -4.34
C PRO A 142 19.62 -0.42 -5.46
N ARG A 143 20.88 -0.61 -5.80
CA ARG A 143 21.46 -0.24 -7.09
C ARG A 143 21.17 -1.36 -8.08
N ILE A 144 20.47 -1.05 -9.17
CA ILE A 144 20.12 -2.03 -10.20
C ILE A 144 21.02 -1.82 -11.42
N GLU A 145 21.66 -2.89 -11.87
CA GLU A 145 22.50 -2.95 -13.07
C GLU A 145 22.10 -4.18 -13.89
N ASP A 146 21.85 -4.00 -15.19
CA ASP A 146 21.43 -5.08 -16.12
C ASP A 146 20.23 -5.92 -15.62
N GLY A 147 19.30 -5.26 -14.93
CA GLY A 147 18.10 -5.91 -14.38
C GLY A 147 18.36 -6.78 -13.15
N ARG A 148 19.52 -6.66 -12.51
CA ARG A 148 19.87 -7.34 -11.24
C ARG A 148 20.26 -6.33 -10.18
N ILE A 149 20.11 -6.71 -8.91
CA ILE A 149 20.60 -5.92 -7.79
C ILE A 149 22.12 -6.10 -7.72
N ALA A 150 22.87 -5.01 -7.95
CA ALA A 150 24.33 -4.98 -7.86
C ALA A 150 24.81 -4.77 -6.42
N GLU A 151 24.05 -4.00 -5.63
CA GLU A 151 24.31 -3.69 -4.23
C GLU A 151 23.01 -3.16 -3.60
N ILE A 152 22.81 -3.41 -2.31
CA ILE A 152 21.77 -2.73 -1.51
C ILE A 152 22.48 -1.81 -0.53
N VAL A 153 22.19 -0.52 -0.60
CA VAL A 153 22.77 0.47 0.31
C VAL A 153 21.78 0.75 1.42
N GLU A 154 22.17 0.49 2.67
CA GLU A 154 21.37 0.79 3.85
C GLU A 154 21.36 2.30 4.12
N LYS A 155 20.17 2.90 4.15
CA LYS A 155 19.94 4.31 4.55
C LYS A 155 20.89 5.29 3.83
N PRO A 156 20.91 5.30 2.48
CA PRO A 156 21.86 6.10 1.72
C PRO A 156 21.54 7.59 1.85
N PRO A 157 22.53 8.47 2.06
CA PRO A 157 22.30 9.92 1.99
C PRO A 157 21.91 10.39 0.57
N ASP A 158 22.39 9.68 -0.45
CA ASP A 158 22.06 9.85 -1.86
C ASP A 158 21.55 8.52 -2.45
N PRO A 159 20.23 8.29 -2.50
CA PRO A 159 19.66 7.02 -2.94
C PRO A 159 20.01 6.70 -4.41
N PRO A 160 20.54 5.50 -4.72
CA PRO A 160 20.92 5.12 -6.08
C PRO A 160 19.74 4.93 -7.05
N GLY A 161 18.50 4.97 -6.56
CA GLY A 161 17.30 4.72 -7.36
C GLY A 161 16.01 5.23 -6.71
N ARG A 162 14.88 4.70 -7.17
CA ARG A 162 13.51 4.99 -6.66
C ARG A 162 12.79 3.74 -6.16
N LEU A 163 13.53 2.66 -5.98
CA LEU A 163 13.05 1.43 -5.40
C LEU A 163 13.59 1.32 -3.99
N ALA A 164 12.82 0.78 -3.07
CA ALA A 164 13.28 0.38 -1.75
C ALA A 164 13.06 -1.12 -1.57
N VAL A 165 13.94 -1.76 -0.80
CA VAL A 165 13.69 -3.09 -0.26
C VAL A 165 12.62 -2.96 0.83
N THR A 166 11.51 -3.65 0.66
CA THR A 166 10.41 -3.68 1.64
C THR A 166 10.77 -4.52 2.86
N GLY A 167 9.84 -4.67 3.81
CA GLY A 167 9.95 -5.60 4.94
C GLY A 167 9.65 -7.07 4.62
N LEU A 168 9.55 -7.47 3.34
CA LEU A 168 9.36 -8.87 2.93
C LEU A 168 10.64 -9.46 2.32
N TYR A 169 11.13 -10.52 2.95
CA TYR A 169 12.33 -11.25 2.54
C TYR A 169 12.05 -12.76 2.45
N CYS A 170 12.71 -13.43 1.52
CA CYS A 170 12.60 -14.87 1.34
C CYS A 170 13.99 -15.50 1.36
N TYR A 171 14.18 -16.53 2.16
CA TYR A 171 15.49 -17.14 2.38
C TYR A 171 15.45 -18.67 2.40
N GLY A 172 16.52 -19.29 1.89
CA GLY A 172 16.84 -20.68 2.16
C GLY A 172 17.39 -20.87 3.58
N PRO A 173 17.53 -22.14 4.04
CA PRO A 173 18.03 -22.45 5.38
C PRO A 173 19.50 -22.02 5.61
N ASP A 174 20.25 -21.78 4.54
CA ASP A 174 21.61 -21.25 4.58
C ASP A 174 21.72 -19.84 5.18
N VAL A 175 20.60 -19.10 5.27
CA VAL A 175 20.57 -17.76 5.87
C VAL A 175 21.07 -17.73 7.30
N PHE A 176 20.87 -18.81 8.06
CA PHE A 176 21.33 -18.87 9.44
C PHE A 176 22.86 -18.94 9.55
N ASP A 177 23.53 -19.53 8.56
CA ASP A 177 24.98 -19.57 8.50
C ASP A 177 25.53 -18.22 8.04
N VAL A 178 24.80 -17.54 7.14
CA VAL A 178 25.08 -16.14 6.76
C VAL A 178 25.00 -15.23 7.99
N ILE A 179 23.90 -15.29 8.76
CA ILE A 179 23.70 -14.50 9.98
C ILE A 179 24.83 -14.77 10.99
N GLY A 180 25.21 -16.04 11.19
CA GLY A 180 26.28 -16.43 12.11
C GLY A 180 27.68 -15.91 11.73
N ALA A 181 27.87 -15.47 10.48
CA ALA A 181 29.11 -14.89 9.98
C ALA A 181 29.11 -13.36 9.90
N LEU A 182 27.99 -12.70 10.24
CA LEU A 182 27.90 -11.24 10.20
C LEU A 182 28.60 -10.59 11.38
N GLU A 183 29.13 -9.40 11.13
CA GLU A 183 29.64 -8.49 12.15
C GLU A 183 28.60 -7.38 12.40
N PRO A 184 28.42 -6.90 13.65
CA PRO A 184 27.53 -5.79 13.93
C PRO A 184 27.93 -4.52 13.15
N SER A 185 26.93 -3.78 12.70
CA SER A 185 27.15 -2.50 12.02
C SER A 185 27.76 -1.45 12.96
N SER A 186 28.04 -0.25 12.43
CA SER A 186 28.45 0.90 13.26
C SER A 186 27.44 1.28 14.35
N ARG A 187 26.19 0.79 14.24
CA ARG A 187 25.11 0.97 15.21
C ARG A 187 25.05 -0.16 16.24
N GLY A 188 25.90 -1.18 16.11
CA GLY A 188 25.89 -2.37 16.97
C GLY A 188 24.75 -3.36 16.66
N GLU A 189 24.07 -3.21 15.51
CA GLU A 189 22.96 -4.05 15.08
C GLU A 189 23.41 -4.98 13.94
N LEU A 190 22.88 -6.21 13.89
CA LEU A 190 22.99 -7.08 12.72
C LEU A 190 21.93 -6.67 11.68
N GLU A 191 22.37 -6.01 10.62
CA GLU A 191 21.50 -5.43 9.60
C GLU A 191 21.07 -6.49 8.58
N ILE A 192 19.77 -6.53 8.25
CA ILE A 192 19.26 -7.45 7.21
C ILE A 192 19.82 -7.12 5.82
N THR A 193 20.20 -5.87 5.59
CA THR A 193 20.87 -5.43 4.36
C THR A 193 22.21 -6.14 4.16
N ASP A 194 22.94 -6.48 5.23
CA ASP A 194 24.19 -7.25 5.12
C ASP A 194 23.95 -8.72 4.76
N VAL A 195 22.87 -9.32 5.28
CA VAL A 195 22.39 -10.64 4.85
C VAL A 195 22.05 -10.60 3.35
N ASN A 196 21.25 -9.63 2.91
CA ASN A 196 20.88 -9.50 1.51
C ASN A 196 22.10 -9.30 0.60
N ASN A 197 23.05 -8.45 1.01
CA ASN A 197 24.28 -8.22 0.25
C ASN A 197 25.21 -9.45 0.20
N HIS A 198 25.13 -10.38 1.16
CA HIS A 198 25.79 -11.68 1.03
C HIS A 198 25.28 -12.43 -0.21
N TYR A 199 23.97 -12.52 -0.37
CA TYR A 199 23.34 -13.17 -1.53
C TYR A 199 23.60 -12.42 -2.84
N VAL A 200 23.65 -11.07 -2.80
CA VAL A 200 24.05 -10.25 -3.97
C VAL A 200 25.45 -10.65 -4.44
N ARG A 201 26.44 -10.66 -3.53
CA ARG A 201 27.83 -10.99 -3.85
C ARG A 201 27.99 -12.43 -4.35
N ALA A 202 27.15 -13.35 -3.86
CA ALA A 202 27.10 -14.73 -4.32
C ALA A 202 26.41 -14.92 -5.68
N GLY A 203 25.76 -13.88 -6.22
CA GLY A 203 24.94 -13.97 -7.44
C GLY A 203 23.67 -14.80 -7.24
N MET A 204 23.16 -14.86 -6.01
CA MET A 204 22.04 -15.70 -5.57
C MET A 204 20.85 -14.88 -5.03
N LEU A 205 20.88 -13.56 -5.16
CA LEU A 205 19.75 -12.70 -4.80
C LEU A 205 18.89 -12.41 -6.04
N GLU A 206 17.63 -12.83 -5.97
CA GLU A 206 16.59 -12.44 -6.92
C GLU A 206 15.67 -11.36 -6.31
N HIS A 207 14.86 -10.72 -7.15
CA HIS A 207 13.87 -9.75 -6.65
C HIS A 207 12.58 -9.80 -7.46
N ASP A 208 11.50 -9.30 -6.85
CA ASP A 208 10.29 -8.89 -7.52
C ASP A 208 10.02 -7.41 -7.21
N VAL A 209 9.19 -6.75 -8.02
CA VAL A 209 8.70 -5.40 -7.76
C VAL A 209 7.20 -5.49 -7.44
N PHE A 210 6.79 -4.91 -6.32
CA PHE A 210 5.41 -4.84 -5.89
C PHE A 210 4.68 -3.70 -6.60
N GLU A 211 3.59 -4.03 -7.28
CA GLU A 211 2.78 -3.07 -8.07
C GLU A 211 1.62 -2.45 -7.27
N GLY A 212 1.54 -2.71 -5.95
CA GLY A 212 0.51 -2.19 -5.07
C GLY A 212 1.00 -1.13 -4.08
N TYR A 213 0.13 -0.75 -3.15
CA TYR A 213 0.53 0.12 -2.04
C TYR A 213 1.41 -0.64 -1.04
N TRP A 214 2.54 -0.07 -0.68
CA TRP A 214 3.35 -0.55 0.44
C TRP A 214 3.58 0.62 1.39
N GLY A 215 3.41 0.38 2.70
CA GLY A 215 3.71 1.36 3.73
C GLY A 215 4.40 0.73 4.93
N ASP A 216 5.37 1.45 5.50
CA ASP A 216 6.02 1.15 6.78
C ASP A 216 5.38 2.02 7.88
N ALA A 217 4.51 1.39 8.66
CA ALA A 217 3.76 2.07 9.71
C ALA A 217 4.61 2.40 10.96
N GLY A 218 5.88 1.98 11.00
CA GLY A 218 6.85 2.24 12.05
C GLY A 218 7.89 3.30 11.70
N GLU A 219 7.89 3.83 10.47
CA GLU A 219 8.88 4.80 9.98
C GLU A 219 8.76 6.15 10.69
N SER A 220 7.55 6.69 10.80
CA SER A 220 7.25 7.99 11.41
C SER A 220 5.79 8.05 11.83
N ILE A 221 5.42 9.08 12.61
CA ILE A 221 4.02 9.29 12.96
C ILE A 221 3.19 9.64 11.71
N GLU A 222 3.77 10.37 10.76
CA GLU A 222 3.13 10.70 9.48
C GLU A 222 2.87 9.45 8.64
N ALA A 223 3.86 8.55 8.50
CA ALA A 223 3.72 7.29 7.78
C ALA A 223 2.67 6.38 8.44
N TYR A 224 2.65 6.33 9.77
CA TYR A 224 1.63 5.60 10.53
C TYR A 224 0.20 6.09 10.20
N TYR A 225 -0.01 7.40 10.17
CA TYR A 225 -1.31 7.98 9.78
C TYR A 225 -1.66 7.74 8.31
N GLU A 226 -0.67 7.80 7.41
CA GLU A 226 -0.88 7.50 5.99
C GLU A 226 -1.36 6.06 5.81
N VAL A 227 -0.69 5.10 6.46
CA VAL A 227 -1.08 3.68 6.43
C VAL A 227 -2.49 3.50 6.98
N ILE A 228 -2.85 4.16 8.08
CA ILE A 228 -4.22 4.11 8.63
C ILE A 228 -5.24 4.62 7.63
N GLU A 229 -5.01 5.78 7.01
CA GLU A 229 -5.94 6.35 6.05
C GLU A 229 -6.04 5.49 4.78
N ARG A 230 -4.93 4.87 4.37
CA ARG A 230 -4.91 3.94 3.24
C ARG A 230 -5.69 2.67 3.53
N VAL A 231 -5.55 2.10 4.72
CA VAL A 231 -6.31 0.90 5.13
C VAL A 231 -7.78 1.20 5.32
N ARG A 232 -8.10 2.35 5.93
CA ARG A 232 -9.48 2.83 6.13
C ARG A 232 -10.23 3.01 4.81
N ARG A 233 -9.53 3.32 3.72
CA ARG A 233 -10.10 3.61 2.40
C ARG A 233 -9.64 2.55 1.41
N PRO A 234 -10.33 1.39 1.31
CA PRO A 234 -9.93 0.38 0.34
C PRO A 234 -9.95 0.96 -1.08
N HIS A 235 -8.80 0.98 -1.73
CA HIS A 235 -8.66 1.22 -3.17
C HIS A 235 -8.83 -0.11 -3.90
N PHE A 236 -9.45 -0.08 -5.10
CA PHE A 236 -9.53 -1.27 -5.96
C PHE A 236 -8.16 -1.97 -6.11
N ALA A 237 -8.16 -3.30 -5.99
CA ALA A 237 -7.01 -4.15 -6.29
C ALA A 237 -6.72 -4.25 -7.81
N SER A 238 -7.64 -3.75 -8.65
CA SER A 238 -7.50 -3.78 -10.10
C SER A 238 -7.05 -2.42 -10.65
N ASP A 239 -6.02 -2.40 -11.50
CA ASP A 239 -5.54 -1.25 -12.30
C ASP A 239 -6.61 -0.57 -13.18
N ARG A 240 -7.86 -1.04 -13.10
CA ARG A 240 -9.02 -0.57 -13.85
C ARG A 240 -9.43 0.84 -13.42
N THR A 241 -9.47 1.12 -12.12
CA THR A 241 -9.75 2.45 -11.56
C THR A 241 -8.51 2.96 -10.84
N ARG A 242 -8.03 4.15 -11.18
CA ARG A 242 -6.76 4.64 -10.64
C ARG A 242 -6.68 6.15 -10.57
N PRO A 243 -6.02 6.70 -9.52
CA PRO A 243 -5.56 8.07 -9.55
C PRO A 243 -4.39 8.20 -10.54
N ILE A 244 -4.43 9.25 -11.34
CA ILE A 244 -3.37 9.66 -12.27
C ILE A 244 -2.83 10.99 -11.72
N PRO A 245 -1.62 11.00 -11.14
CA PRO A 245 -1.04 12.22 -10.58
C PRO A 245 -0.93 13.31 -11.65
N LEU A 246 -1.39 14.52 -11.32
CA LEU A 246 -1.27 15.69 -12.18
C LEU A 246 -0.17 16.60 -11.66
N ARG A 247 0.57 17.23 -12.58
CA ARG A 247 1.66 18.15 -12.21
C ARG A 247 1.30 19.58 -12.54
N ARG A 248 1.45 20.46 -11.55
CA ARG A 248 1.38 21.92 -11.74
C ARG A 248 2.79 22.46 -12.02
N PHE A 249 2.90 23.27 -13.06
CA PHE A 249 4.10 23.99 -13.47
C PHE A 249 3.87 25.48 -13.21
N GLY A 250 4.43 25.99 -12.12
CA GLY A 250 4.21 27.37 -11.67
C GLY A 250 5.26 28.37 -12.17
N ASP A 251 4.83 29.60 -12.44
CA ASP A 251 5.68 30.78 -12.60
C ASP A 251 4.97 32.03 -12.03
N ALA A 252 5.55 33.22 -12.24
CA ALA A 252 5.01 34.48 -11.71
C ALA A 252 3.58 34.82 -12.20
N ARG A 253 3.07 34.14 -13.23
CA ARG A 253 1.72 34.33 -13.79
C ARG A 253 0.68 33.39 -13.17
N GLY A 254 1.11 32.40 -12.39
CA GLY A 254 0.24 31.35 -11.85
C GLY A 254 0.82 29.96 -12.14
N TRP A 255 -0.03 28.98 -12.49
CA TRP A 255 0.41 27.63 -12.82
C TRP A 255 -0.29 27.08 -14.06
N LEU A 256 0.41 26.22 -14.79
CA LEU A 256 -0.10 25.42 -15.90
C LEU A 256 -0.14 23.95 -15.47
N THR A 257 -1.14 23.21 -15.92
CA THR A 257 -1.17 21.75 -15.77
C THR A 257 -1.74 21.10 -17.02
N GLU A 258 -1.23 19.91 -17.34
CA GLU A 258 -1.84 19.04 -18.33
C GLU A 258 -2.88 18.17 -17.61
N ILE A 259 -4.15 18.33 -17.98
CA ILE A 259 -5.27 17.66 -17.32
C ILE A 259 -5.48 16.23 -17.85
N ALA A 260 -5.30 16.04 -19.16
CA ALA A 260 -5.45 14.75 -19.81
C ALA A 260 -4.56 14.64 -21.04
N ARG A 261 -4.04 13.43 -21.27
CA ARG A 261 -3.29 13.07 -22.48
C ARG A 261 -3.91 11.80 -23.05
N THR A 262 -4.61 11.92 -24.18
CA THR A 262 -5.36 10.82 -24.80
C THR A 262 -4.49 9.62 -25.16
N SER A 263 -3.21 9.81 -25.44
CA SER A 263 -2.27 8.71 -25.71
C SER A 263 -1.98 7.82 -24.48
N GLY A 264 -2.35 8.27 -23.27
CA GLY A 264 -2.18 7.50 -22.03
C GLY A 264 -3.49 6.91 -21.49
N LEU A 265 -4.61 7.11 -22.19
CA LEU A 265 -5.93 6.60 -21.77
C LEU A 265 -6.31 5.35 -22.58
N PRO A 266 -7.04 4.39 -21.98
CA PRO A 266 -7.49 3.19 -22.69
C PRO A 266 -8.42 3.47 -23.87
N LYS A 267 -9.20 4.56 -23.78
CA LYS A 267 -10.12 5.02 -24.81
C LYS A 267 -9.94 6.53 -25.07
N PRO A 268 -10.22 7.00 -26.29
CA PRO A 268 -10.16 8.43 -26.59
C PRO A 268 -11.28 9.19 -25.87
N ILE A 269 -10.97 10.42 -25.44
CA ILE A 269 -11.98 11.35 -24.91
C ILE A 269 -12.88 11.79 -26.07
N ARG A 270 -14.20 11.74 -25.86
CA ARG A 270 -15.21 12.19 -26.83
C ARG A 270 -15.86 13.50 -26.41
N GLN A 271 -16.18 13.63 -25.13
CA GLN A 271 -16.81 14.82 -24.59
C GLN A 271 -16.12 15.24 -23.28
N THR A 272 -16.13 16.55 -23.02
CA THR A 272 -15.58 17.15 -21.80
C THR A 272 -16.64 18.02 -21.17
N ASN A 273 -16.84 17.83 -19.88
CA ASN A 273 -17.85 18.50 -19.10
C ASN A 273 -17.22 19.25 -17.93
N VAL A 274 -17.88 20.31 -17.49
CA VAL A 274 -17.54 21.03 -16.27
C VAL A 274 -18.78 21.17 -15.41
N SER A 275 -18.62 21.00 -14.10
CA SER A 275 -19.67 21.22 -13.13
C SER A 275 -19.15 22.00 -11.93
N PHE A 276 -20.04 22.80 -11.36
CA PHE A 276 -19.84 23.41 -10.05
C PHE A 276 -20.77 22.74 -9.05
N SER A 277 -20.25 22.34 -7.90
CA SER A 277 -20.99 21.67 -6.84
C SER A 277 -20.68 22.32 -5.50
N ARG A 278 -21.72 22.53 -4.68
CA ARG A 278 -21.56 23.08 -3.32
C ARG A 278 -21.06 21.97 -2.38
N LYS A 279 -20.37 22.37 -1.31
CA LYS A 279 -20.01 21.43 -0.23
C LYS A 279 -21.22 20.59 0.21
N GLY A 280 -21.01 19.28 0.35
CA GLY A 280 -22.02 18.30 0.74
C GLY A 280 -22.89 17.79 -0.42
N THR A 281 -22.63 18.21 -1.66
CA THR A 281 -23.28 17.63 -2.84
C THR A 281 -22.69 16.27 -3.17
N ILE A 282 -23.53 15.28 -3.43
CA ILE A 282 -23.14 14.03 -4.10
C ILE A 282 -23.73 14.04 -5.52
N ARG A 283 -22.91 13.68 -6.51
CA ARG A 283 -23.34 13.42 -7.89
C ARG A 283 -22.97 11.97 -8.25
N GLY A 284 -23.93 11.16 -8.68
CA GLY A 284 -23.77 9.69 -8.83
C GLY A 284 -24.47 8.93 -7.69
N LEU A 285 -24.42 7.59 -7.59
CA LEU A 285 -23.53 6.61 -8.25
C LEU A 285 -24.09 6.10 -9.58
N HIS A 286 -23.52 6.53 -10.71
CA HIS A 286 -23.99 6.17 -12.05
C HIS A 286 -23.05 5.18 -12.74
N TYR A 287 -23.59 4.38 -13.65
CA TYR A 287 -22.84 3.47 -14.52
C TYR A 287 -23.42 3.45 -15.92
N HIS A 288 -22.61 3.04 -16.89
CA HIS A 288 -22.96 3.02 -18.30
C HIS A 288 -22.90 1.60 -18.86
N GLU A 289 -24.02 1.08 -19.38
CA GLU A 289 -24.06 -0.27 -19.95
C GLU A 289 -23.22 -0.40 -21.23
N ARG A 290 -23.02 0.69 -21.98
CA ARG A 290 -22.17 0.71 -23.18
C ARG A 290 -20.69 0.91 -22.85
N GLY A 291 -20.36 1.05 -21.57
CA GLY A 291 -18.99 1.13 -21.09
C GLY A 291 -18.31 2.47 -21.39
N GLN A 292 -19.01 3.60 -21.21
CA GLN A 292 -18.39 4.93 -21.20
C GLN A 292 -17.46 5.08 -20.00
N ASP A 293 -16.16 5.28 -20.21
CA ASP A 293 -15.25 5.56 -19.10
C ASP A 293 -15.16 7.06 -18.80
N ASP A 294 -14.88 7.36 -17.54
CA ASP A 294 -14.85 8.69 -16.98
C ASP A 294 -13.45 9.03 -16.45
N LEU A 295 -13.04 10.29 -16.61
CA LEU A 295 -11.82 10.85 -16.01
C LEU A 295 -12.18 12.11 -15.23
N PHE A 296 -12.29 12.00 -13.90
CA PHE A 296 -12.62 13.10 -12.99
C PHE A 296 -11.38 13.91 -12.61
N VAL A 297 -11.51 15.24 -12.65
CA VAL A 297 -10.44 16.17 -12.28
C VAL A 297 -11.01 17.35 -11.49
N CYS A 298 -10.61 17.47 -10.22
CA CYS A 298 -11.02 18.56 -9.35
C CYS A 298 -10.12 19.79 -9.58
N LEU A 299 -10.59 20.78 -10.35
CA LEU A 299 -9.84 21.98 -10.71
C LEU A 299 -9.69 22.95 -9.53
N GLN A 300 -10.72 23.02 -8.68
CA GLN A 300 -10.77 23.87 -7.49
C GLN A 300 -11.53 23.14 -6.38
N GLY A 301 -11.05 23.28 -5.14
CA GLY A 301 -11.65 22.62 -3.98
C GLY A 301 -11.17 21.19 -3.78
N LYS A 302 -11.95 20.41 -3.03
CA LYS A 302 -11.68 19.01 -2.70
C LYS A 302 -12.93 18.18 -2.94
N ALA A 303 -12.76 17.09 -3.68
CA ALA A 303 -13.82 16.14 -3.98
C ALA A 303 -13.37 14.73 -3.62
N ARG A 304 -14.31 13.90 -3.17
CA ARG A 304 -14.12 12.46 -2.99
C ARG A 304 -14.75 11.73 -4.15
N VAL A 305 -13.97 11.04 -4.97
CA VAL A 305 -14.48 10.16 -6.02
C VAL A 305 -14.70 8.78 -5.41
N VAL A 306 -15.87 8.20 -5.64
CA VAL A 306 -16.23 6.85 -5.19
C VAL A 306 -16.63 6.00 -6.39
N ALA A 307 -16.24 4.73 -6.38
CA ALA A 307 -16.66 3.76 -7.37
C ALA A 307 -16.94 2.39 -6.73
N LEU A 308 -17.85 1.62 -7.33
CA LEU A 308 -18.31 0.31 -6.90
C LEU A 308 -18.39 -0.64 -8.11
N ASP A 309 -17.73 -1.77 -8.00
CA ASP A 309 -17.97 -2.93 -8.87
C ASP A 309 -19.21 -3.65 -8.36
N ARG A 310 -20.29 -3.60 -9.15
CA ARG A 310 -21.58 -4.15 -8.73
C ARG A 310 -21.59 -5.67 -8.67
N ASP A 311 -20.72 -6.31 -9.44
CA ASP A 311 -20.67 -7.77 -9.59
C ASP A 311 -19.82 -8.39 -8.48
N THR A 312 -18.68 -7.76 -8.14
CA THR A 312 -17.77 -8.26 -7.08
C THR A 312 -18.05 -7.64 -5.71
N GLY A 313 -18.67 -6.46 -5.67
CA GLY A 313 -18.84 -5.66 -4.46
C GLY A 313 -17.60 -4.88 -4.04
N GLU A 314 -16.51 -4.92 -4.82
CA GLU A 314 -15.30 -4.14 -4.56
C GLU A 314 -15.58 -2.64 -4.69
N THR A 315 -14.92 -1.85 -3.85
CA THR A 315 -15.10 -0.39 -3.82
C THR A 315 -13.79 0.36 -3.99
N PHE A 316 -13.91 1.64 -4.32
CA PHE A 316 -12.81 2.60 -4.33
C PHE A 316 -13.28 3.95 -3.83
N SER A 317 -12.38 4.64 -3.15
CA SER A 317 -12.54 6.04 -2.78
C SER A 317 -11.20 6.76 -2.89
N GLU A 318 -11.20 7.93 -3.50
CA GLU A 318 -10.02 8.81 -3.58
C GLU A 318 -10.42 10.27 -3.42
N ASP A 319 -9.74 10.98 -2.52
CA ASP A 319 -9.91 12.44 -2.38
C ASP A 319 -8.95 13.14 -3.35
N ILE A 320 -9.48 13.93 -4.28
CA ILE A 320 -8.72 14.71 -5.24
C ILE A 320 -9.01 16.21 -5.12
N GLY A 321 -8.04 17.05 -5.47
CA GLY A 321 -8.18 18.50 -5.44
C GLY A 321 -6.92 19.22 -5.00
N GLU A 322 -7.08 20.19 -4.09
CA GLU A 322 -5.99 21.08 -3.66
C GLU A 322 -4.80 20.37 -2.98
N ASP A 323 -5.07 19.39 -2.11
CA ASP A 323 -4.02 18.66 -1.38
C ASP A 323 -3.49 17.45 -2.15
N ASN A 324 -4.30 16.89 -3.04
CA ASN A 324 -3.97 15.73 -3.86
C ASN A 324 -4.39 16.02 -5.31
N PHE A 325 -3.50 16.68 -6.06
CA PHE A 325 -3.83 17.09 -7.41
C PHE A 325 -3.66 15.93 -8.39
N ALA A 326 -4.72 15.15 -8.52
CA ALA A 326 -4.80 13.98 -9.39
C ALA A 326 -6.08 13.99 -10.22
N ALA A 327 -6.06 13.27 -11.34
CA ALA A 327 -7.25 12.82 -12.03
C ALA A 327 -7.62 11.42 -11.54
N VAL A 328 -8.89 11.03 -11.58
CA VAL A 328 -9.31 9.64 -11.30
C VAL A 328 -9.96 9.08 -12.56
N TYR A 329 -9.37 8.03 -13.12
CA TYR A 329 -9.96 7.27 -14.22
C TYR A 329 -10.86 6.18 -13.65
N VAL A 330 -12.09 6.09 -14.15
CA VAL A 330 -13.11 5.12 -13.76
C VAL A 330 -13.70 4.45 -15.01
N PRO A 331 -13.63 3.12 -15.14
CA PRO A 331 -14.30 2.39 -16.21
C PRO A 331 -15.82 2.46 -16.10
N GLY A 332 -16.51 2.54 -17.24
CA GLY A 332 -17.96 2.77 -17.29
C GLY A 332 -18.84 1.70 -16.68
N ASN A 333 -18.35 0.47 -16.56
CA ASN A 333 -19.09 -0.62 -15.96
C ASN A 333 -19.16 -0.54 -14.42
N LEU A 334 -18.38 0.34 -13.80
CA LEU A 334 -18.43 0.58 -12.36
C LEU A 334 -19.44 1.69 -12.05
N ALA A 335 -20.25 1.49 -11.01
CA ALA A 335 -21.09 2.56 -10.50
C ALA A 335 -20.23 3.58 -9.77
N HIS A 336 -20.29 4.84 -10.14
CA HIS A 336 -19.34 5.84 -9.66
C HIS A 336 -19.94 7.25 -9.52
N GLY A 337 -19.29 8.08 -8.73
CA GLY A 337 -19.72 9.43 -8.46
C GLY A 337 -18.70 10.19 -7.64
N PHE A 338 -19.06 11.42 -7.25
CA PHE A 338 -18.24 12.18 -6.32
C PHE A 338 -19.04 12.95 -5.28
N GLU A 339 -18.44 13.12 -4.11
CA GLU A 339 -18.87 14.06 -3.07
C GLU A 339 -18.01 15.33 -3.11
N ALA A 340 -18.64 16.48 -3.06
CA ALA A 340 -17.97 17.77 -2.91
C ALA A 340 -17.65 18.03 -1.42
N LEU A 341 -16.41 17.80 -0.99
CA LEU A 341 -15.96 18.03 0.40
C LEU A 341 -15.81 19.52 0.72
N THR A 342 -15.58 20.33 -0.31
CA THR A 342 -15.70 21.79 -0.32
C THR A 342 -16.60 22.22 -1.48
N ASP A 343 -16.75 23.52 -1.73
CA ASP A 343 -17.21 23.97 -3.05
C ASP A 343 -16.19 23.51 -4.10
N VAL A 344 -16.66 22.88 -5.17
CA VAL A 344 -15.82 22.18 -6.15
C VAL A 344 -16.16 22.64 -7.56
N LEU A 345 -15.11 22.93 -8.33
CA LEU A 345 -15.17 23.00 -9.79
C LEU A 345 -14.60 21.68 -10.34
N MET A 346 -15.49 20.79 -10.76
CA MET A 346 -15.13 19.46 -11.28
C MET A 346 -15.15 19.49 -12.80
N LEU A 347 -14.06 19.07 -13.41
CA LEU A 347 -13.99 18.74 -14.83
C LEU A 347 -14.05 17.22 -14.96
N TYR A 348 -14.83 16.70 -15.91
CA TYR A 348 -14.81 15.28 -16.21
C TYR A 348 -14.83 15.05 -17.72
N HIS A 349 -13.99 14.11 -18.16
CA HIS A 349 -13.93 13.67 -19.54
C HIS A 349 -14.61 12.31 -19.67
N VAL A 350 -15.33 12.10 -20.77
CA VAL A 350 -16.05 10.86 -21.05
C VAL A 350 -15.63 10.28 -22.40
N THR A 351 -15.65 8.96 -22.53
CA THR A 351 -15.21 8.26 -23.75
C THR A 351 -16.34 7.98 -24.74
N GLU A 352 -17.58 8.32 -24.40
CA GLU A 352 -18.76 8.29 -25.27
C GLU A 352 -19.49 9.63 -25.13
N GLU A 353 -20.23 10.03 -26.16
CA GLU A 353 -21.06 11.25 -26.10
C GLU A 353 -22.38 10.94 -25.39
N TYR A 354 -22.83 11.86 -24.54
CA TYR A 354 -24.11 11.68 -23.84
C TYR A 354 -25.28 11.88 -24.83
N ASP A 355 -26.12 10.85 -24.98
CA ASP A 355 -27.35 10.92 -25.77
C ASP A 355 -28.60 11.00 -24.87
N PRO A 356 -29.23 12.19 -24.72
CA PRO A 356 -30.43 12.33 -23.91
C PRO A 356 -31.66 11.60 -24.50
N ALA A 357 -31.66 11.23 -25.78
CA ALA A 357 -32.76 10.52 -26.42
C ALA A 357 -32.72 8.99 -26.17
N ASP A 358 -31.55 8.47 -25.82
CA ASP A 358 -31.28 7.06 -25.59
C ASP A 358 -30.24 6.89 -24.45
N PRO A 359 -30.60 7.27 -23.20
CA PRO A 359 -29.66 7.27 -22.10
C PRO A 359 -29.26 5.82 -21.76
N ASP A 360 -27.96 5.55 -21.73
CA ASP A 360 -27.37 4.27 -21.31
C ASP A 360 -26.89 4.28 -19.85
N GLU A 361 -27.17 5.38 -19.16
CA GLU A 361 -26.71 5.70 -17.81
C GLU A 361 -27.78 5.31 -16.78
N HIS A 362 -27.38 4.46 -15.85
CA HIS A 362 -28.21 3.97 -14.76
C HIS A 362 -27.61 4.37 -13.42
N GLY A 363 -28.44 4.49 -12.39
CA GLY A 363 -28.01 4.85 -11.04
C GLY A 363 -28.18 3.72 -10.03
N ILE A 364 -27.41 3.79 -8.96
CA ILE A 364 -27.72 3.13 -7.68
C ILE A 364 -27.80 4.20 -6.60
N ALA A 365 -28.53 3.90 -5.53
CA ALA A 365 -28.65 4.78 -4.39
C ALA A 365 -27.27 5.15 -3.81
N TRP A 366 -27.07 6.43 -3.48
CA TRP A 366 -25.82 6.89 -2.86
C TRP A 366 -25.56 6.19 -1.52
N ASP A 367 -26.62 5.81 -0.79
CA ASP A 367 -26.57 5.12 0.49
C ASP A 367 -26.60 3.59 0.38
N ASP A 368 -26.27 3.04 -0.80
CA ASP A 368 -26.04 1.60 -0.97
C ASP A 368 -25.10 1.09 0.16
N PRO A 369 -25.48 0.02 0.90
CA PRO A 369 -24.72 -0.44 2.06
C PRO A 369 -23.24 -0.73 1.79
N ARG A 370 -22.86 -0.98 0.53
CA ARG A 370 -21.48 -1.26 0.13
C ARG A 370 -20.61 -0.01 0.07
N VAL A 371 -21.19 1.17 -0.13
CA VAL A 371 -20.45 2.43 -0.34
C VAL A 371 -20.85 3.56 0.61
N ARG A 372 -21.95 3.41 1.36
CA ARG A 372 -22.47 4.46 2.24
C ARG A 372 -21.44 5.02 3.22
N ASP A 373 -20.51 4.17 3.68
CA ASP A 373 -19.49 4.49 4.68
C ASP A 373 -18.25 5.16 4.05
N LEU A 374 -18.17 5.20 2.72
CA LEU A 374 -17.11 5.89 1.97
C LEU A 374 -17.39 7.39 1.88
N TRP A 375 -18.65 7.80 1.92
CA TRP A 375 -19.03 9.22 1.95
C TRP A 375 -18.73 9.85 3.30
N SER A 376 -18.39 11.14 3.30
CA SER A 376 -18.18 11.91 4.53
C SER A 376 -19.49 12.43 5.14
N THR A 377 -20.52 12.59 4.32
CA THR A 377 -21.84 13.08 4.72
C THR A 377 -22.90 11.97 4.80
N THR A 378 -23.80 12.09 5.76
CA THR A 378 -25.01 11.25 5.89
C THR A 378 -26.27 11.98 5.44
N SER A 379 -26.16 13.21 4.95
CA SER A 379 -27.28 14.03 4.49
C SER A 379 -26.85 14.87 3.28
N PRO A 380 -26.63 14.23 2.12
CA PRO A 380 -26.11 14.91 0.93
C PRO A 380 -27.16 15.83 0.28
N ILE A 381 -26.66 16.81 -0.47
CA ILE A 381 -27.43 17.54 -1.47
C ILE A 381 -27.45 16.68 -2.73
N LEU A 382 -28.63 16.27 -3.19
CA LEU A 382 -28.84 15.39 -4.34
C LEU A 382 -29.71 16.04 -5.40
N SER A 383 -29.58 15.59 -6.65
CA SER A 383 -30.57 15.89 -7.69
C SER A 383 -31.82 15.03 -7.50
N GLU A 384 -32.95 15.40 -8.13
CA GLU A 384 -34.15 14.54 -8.14
C GLU A 384 -33.85 13.14 -8.69
N ARG A 385 -32.95 13.06 -9.69
CA ARG A 385 -32.48 11.81 -10.28
C ARG A 385 -31.72 10.96 -9.27
N ASP A 386 -30.76 11.54 -8.56
CA ASP A 386 -29.93 10.83 -7.59
C ASP A 386 -30.69 10.49 -6.30
N SER A 387 -31.83 11.15 -6.06
CA SER A 387 -32.70 10.90 -4.91
C SER A 387 -33.66 9.72 -5.11
N GLY A 388 -33.91 9.30 -6.36
CA GLY A 388 -34.89 8.27 -6.71
C GLY A 388 -34.30 6.94 -7.15
N SER A 389 -32.99 6.77 -7.03
CA SER A 389 -32.23 5.59 -7.45
C SER A 389 -32.24 4.47 -6.41
#